data_AF-A0A1B6GYH9-F1
#
_entry.id   AF-A0A1B6GYH9-F1
#
_cell.length_a   1.000
_cell.length_b   1.000
_cell.length_c   1.000
_cell.angle_alpha   90.00
_cell.angle_beta   90.00
_cell.angle_gamma   90.00
#
_symmetry.space_group_name_H-M   'P 1'
#
loop_
_entity.id
_entity.type
_entity.pdbx_description
1 polymer ?
#
loop_
_entity_poly.entity_id
_entity_poly.type
_entity_poly.pdbx_seq_one_letter_code
_entity_poly.pdbx_strand_id
1 'polypeptide(L)'
;TSAERYTMLHARVLSKGRWWYSKMPPRLQNEIYCTLGEMPEPEADWTTLDDGPAWLWWLLAILPLSKSLQIAILSITSLGKRLRAIEKTLDHLAANSEAMILAGVSPRITPSAAVS
;
A
#
# COMPACT_ATOMS: atom_id res chain seq x y z
N THR A 1 -15.72 10.58 21.09
CA THR A 1 -16.30 9.23 21.35
C THR A 1 -15.44 8.14 20.70
N SER A 2 -15.63 6.86 21.04
CA SER A 2 -14.81 5.77 20.46
C SER A 2 -14.91 5.65 18.93
N ALA A 3 -16.04 6.06 18.34
CA ALA A 3 -16.25 6.05 16.89
C ALA A 3 -15.35 7.05 16.14
N GLU A 4 -15.17 8.27 16.67
CA GLU A 4 -14.32 9.29 16.04
C GLU A 4 -12.87 8.83 15.90
N ARG A 5 -12.35 8.09 16.88
CA ARG A 5 -10.98 7.55 16.85
C ARG A 5 -10.78 6.57 15.69
N TYR A 6 -11.82 5.81 15.35
CA TYR A 6 -11.80 4.87 14.22
C TYR A 6 -11.83 5.61 12.88
N THR A 7 -12.68 6.63 12.76
CA THR A 7 -12.73 7.49 11.56
C THR A 7 -11.42 8.23 11.34
N MET A 8 -10.81 8.77 12.40
CA MET A 8 -9.49 9.40 12.32
C MET A 8 -8.40 8.41 11.90
N LEU A 9 -8.42 7.19 12.44
CA LEU A 9 -7.49 6.14 12.03
C LEU A 9 -7.65 5.80 10.54
N HIS A 10 -8.89 5.57 10.10
CA HIS A 10 -9.21 5.27 8.70
C HIS A 10 -8.70 6.38 7.76
N ALA A 11 -9.07 7.64 8.04
CA ALA A 11 -8.64 8.79 7.23
C ALA A 11 -7.11 8.94 7.21
N ARG A 12 -6.44 8.69 8.35
CA ARG A 12 -4.99 8.77 8.46
C ARG A 12 -4.29 7.68 7.65
N VAL A 13 -4.76 6.44 7.71
CA VAL A 13 -4.21 5.32 6.92
C VAL A 13 -4.41 5.58 5.43
N LEU A 14 -5.60 6.02 5.02
CA LEU A 14 -5.88 6.39 3.64
C LEU A 14 -4.94 7.49 3.14
N SER A 15 -4.77 8.56 3.94
CA SER A 15 -3.89 9.68 3.60
C SER A 15 -2.42 9.24 3.47
N LYS A 16 -1.95 8.37 4.38
CA LYS A 16 -0.61 7.78 4.30
C LYS A 16 -0.44 6.90 3.06
N GLY A 17 -1.44 6.09 2.73
CA GLY A 17 -1.44 5.25 1.53
C GLY A 17 -1.37 6.09 0.24
N ARG A 18 -2.22 7.12 0.13
CA ARG A 18 -2.20 8.09 -0.98
C ARG A 18 -0.84 8.77 -1.11
N TRP A 19 -0.30 9.25 0.02
CA TRP A 19 1.02 9.88 0.03
C TRP A 19 2.10 8.91 -0.44
N TRP A 20 2.13 7.68 0.09
CA TRP A 20 3.14 6.69 -0.28
C TRP A 20 3.07 6.32 -1.76
N TYR A 21 1.86 6.12 -2.30
CA TYR A 21 1.65 5.92 -3.74
C TYR A 21 2.17 7.11 -4.57
N SER A 22 1.88 8.35 -4.15
CA SER A 22 2.37 9.56 -4.84
C SER A 22 3.89 9.70 -4.84
N LYS A 23 4.59 9.07 -3.88
CA LYS A 23 6.06 9.06 -3.79
C LYS A 23 6.72 7.98 -4.64
N MET A 24 5.95 7.06 -5.22
CA MET A 24 6.51 6.06 -6.13
C MET A 24 7.04 6.69 -7.41
N PRO A 25 8.04 6.07 -8.07
CA PRO A 25 8.41 6.42 -9.43
C PRO A 25 7.20 6.37 -10.38
N PRO A 26 7.04 7.33 -11.31
CA PRO A 26 5.92 7.37 -12.24
C PRO A 26 5.72 6.10 -13.07
N ARG A 27 6.81 5.39 -13.36
CA ARG A 27 6.77 4.09 -14.07
C ARG A 27 5.96 3.05 -13.28
N LEU A 28 6.25 2.90 -11.98
CA LEU A 28 5.52 1.96 -11.11
C LEU A 28 4.07 2.40 -10.92
N GLN A 29 3.82 3.71 -10.78
CA GLN A 29 2.44 4.23 -10.69
C GLN A 29 1.62 3.85 -11.93
N ASN A 30 2.21 3.99 -13.13
CA ASN A 30 1.57 3.65 -14.39
C ASN A 30 1.34 2.13 -14.54
N GLU A 31 2.30 1.29 -14.15
CA GLU A 31 2.13 -0.17 -14.15
C GLU A 31 1.00 -0.60 -13.22
N ILE A 32 0.92 -0.02 -12.02
CA ILE A 32 -0.17 -0.23 -11.07
C ILE A 32 -1.50 0.19 -11.70
N TYR A 33 -1.57 1.39 -12.30
CA TYR A 33 -2.78 1.88 -12.94
C TYR A 33 -3.27 0.97 -14.06
N CYS A 34 -2.37 0.48 -14.92
CA CYS A 34 -2.74 -0.42 -16.01
C CYS A 34 -3.25 -1.79 -15.52
N THR A 35 -2.82 -2.25 -14.34
CA THR A 35 -3.12 -3.61 -13.85
C THR A 35 -4.29 -3.61 -12.86
N LEU A 36 -4.33 -2.63 -11.95
CA LEU A 36 -5.29 -2.54 -10.86
C LEU A 36 -6.27 -1.38 -11.01
N GLY A 37 -6.02 -0.46 -11.95
CA GLY A 37 -6.81 0.76 -12.10
C GLY A 37 -6.44 1.85 -11.10
N GLU A 38 -7.30 2.86 -11.02
CA GLU A 38 -7.18 3.95 -10.06
C GLU A 38 -7.49 3.49 -8.63
N MET A 39 -6.95 4.20 -7.65
CA MET A 39 -7.26 3.93 -6.26
C MET A 39 -8.74 4.25 -5.96
N PRO A 40 -9.52 3.34 -5.36
CA PRO A 40 -10.91 3.59 -5.02
C PRO A 40 -11.10 4.77 -4.06
N GLU A 41 -12.22 5.48 -4.19
CA GLU A 41 -12.65 6.46 -3.21
C GLU A 41 -13.22 5.78 -1.96
N PRO A 42 -13.06 6.40 -0.77
CA PRO A 42 -13.54 5.82 0.47
C PRO A 42 -15.07 5.77 0.52
N GLU A 43 -15.60 4.59 0.83
CA GLU A 43 -17.03 4.32 0.97
C GLU A 43 -17.61 5.01 2.21
N ALA A 44 -18.85 5.49 2.14
CA ALA A 44 -19.50 6.18 3.27
C ALA A 44 -19.82 5.23 4.43
N ASP A 45 -20.04 3.95 4.13
CA ASP A 45 -20.43 2.85 5.01
C ASP A 45 -19.26 1.90 5.33
N TRP A 46 -18.03 2.37 5.22
CA TRP A 46 -16.82 1.56 5.46
C TRP A 46 -16.75 0.86 6.82
N THR A 47 -17.51 1.33 7.82
CA THR A 47 -17.57 0.73 9.16
C THR A 47 -18.42 -0.54 9.24
N THR A 48 -19.33 -0.75 8.27
CA THR A 48 -20.20 -1.92 8.19
C THR A 48 -19.66 -3.01 7.25
N LEU A 49 -18.57 -2.72 6.54
CA LEU A 49 -17.92 -3.68 5.65
C LEU A 49 -17.04 -4.64 6.47
N ASP A 50 -17.42 -5.91 6.52
CA ASP A 50 -16.65 -6.97 7.19
C ASP A 50 -15.26 -7.14 6.55
N ASP A 51 -15.22 -7.08 5.22
CA ASP A 51 -13.98 -7.15 4.44
C ASP A 51 -13.17 -5.85 4.51
N GLY A 52 -13.76 -4.77 5.01
CA GLY A 52 -13.18 -3.43 4.98
C GLY A 52 -13.34 -2.75 3.61
N PRO A 53 -12.93 -1.47 3.52
CA PRO A 53 -13.15 -0.65 2.32
C PRO A 53 -12.26 -1.08 1.15
N ALA A 54 -12.72 -0.87 -0.08
CA ALA A 54 -12.05 -1.31 -1.31
C ALA A 54 -10.63 -0.73 -1.47
N TRP A 55 -10.42 0.53 -1.06
CA TRP A 55 -9.10 1.17 -1.11
C TRP A 55 -8.06 0.43 -0.25
N LEU A 56 -8.49 -0.26 0.81
CA LEU A 56 -7.61 -1.03 1.69
C LEU A 56 -7.02 -2.24 0.96
N TRP A 57 -7.86 -2.94 0.20
CA TRP A 57 -7.48 -4.09 -0.62
C TRP A 57 -6.58 -3.67 -1.78
N TRP A 58 -6.92 -2.56 -2.43
CA TRP A 58 -6.08 -1.96 -3.46
C TRP A 58 -4.68 -1.63 -2.92
N LEU A 59 -4.61 -1.01 -1.73
CA LEU A 59 -3.34 -0.71 -1.09
C LEU A 59 -2.55 -1.98 -0.75
N LEU A 60 -3.19 -3.00 -0.17
CA LEU A 60 -2.53 -4.27 0.14
C LEU A 60 -1.93 -4.97 -1.09
N ALA A 61 -2.57 -4.82 -2.26
CA ALA A 61 -2.08 -5.40 -3.51
C ALA A 61 -0.79 -4.74 -4.03
N ILE A 62 -0.59 -3.44 -3.75
CA ILE A 62 0.56 -2.68 -4.26
C ILE A 62 1.71 -2.55 -3.26
N LEU A 63 1.46 -2.80 -1.97
CA LEU A 63 2.50 -2.71 -0.95
C LEU A 63 3.52 -3.86 -1.15
N PRO A 64 4.84 -3.58 -1.12
CA PRO A 64 5.89 -4.58 -1.29
C PRO A 64 6.06 -5.41 0.00
N LEU A 65 5.05 -6.20 0.32
CA LEU A 65 5.00 -7.02 1.52
C LEU A 65 5.50 -8.43 1.24
N SER A 66 6.17 -9.03 2.21
CA SER A 66 6.41 -10.48 2.15
C SER A 66 5.08 -11.22 2.19
N LYS A 67 4.98 -12.37 1.50
CA LYS A 67 3.75 -13.19 1.49
C LYS A 67 3.25 -13.51 2.90
N SER A 68 4.16 -13.80 3.83
CA SER A 68 3.83 -14.06 5.23
C SER A 68 3.17 -12.85 5.91
N LEU A 69 3.65 -11.63 5.62
CA LEU A 69 3.06 -10.41 6.18
C LEU A 69 1.70 -10.09 5.56
N GLN A 70 1.53 -10.30 4.25
CA GLN A 70 0.21 -10.18 3.61
C GLN A 70 -0.79 -11.12 4.26
N ILE A 71 -0.47 -12.41 4.37
CA ILE A 71 -1.34 -13.41 5.02
C ILE A 71 -1.62 -13.00 6.47
N ALA A 72 -0.60 -12.55 7.22
CA ALA A 72 -0.80 -12.13 8.60
C ALA A 72 -1.78 -10.96 8.73
N ILE A 73 -1.76 -9.99 7.81
CA ILE A 73 -2.70 -8.86 7.80
C ILE A 73 -4.10 -9.30 7.39
N LEU A 74 -4.21 -10.19 6.38
CA LEU A 74 -5.48 -10.73 5.90
C LEU A 74 -6.18 -11.60 6.94
N SER A 75 -5.43 -12.31 7.78
CA SER A 75 -5.97 -13.12 8.88
C SER A 75 -6.53 -12.28 10.04
N ILE A 76 -6.39 -10.94 10.03
CA ILE A 76 -6.92 -10.08 11.08
C ILE A 76 -8.42 -9.85 10.87
N THR A 77 -9.23 -10.45 11.74
CA THR A 77 -10.70 -10.37 11.69
C THR A 77 -11.28 -9.02 12.15
N SER A 78 -10.50 -8.21 12.88
CA SER A 78 -10.94 -6.88 13.33
C SER A 78 -10.41 -5.79 12.41
N LEU A 79 -11.30 -5.07 11.74
CA LEU A 79 -10.96 -3.95 10.85
C LEU A 79 -10.02 -2.93 11.52
N GLY A 80 -10.25 -2.60 12.80
CA GLY A 80 -9.37 -1.68 13.55
C GLY A 80 -7.95 -2.19 13.73
N LYS A 81 -7.79 -3.48 14.04
CA LYS A 81 -6.46 -4.09 14.16
C LYS A 81 -5.77 -4.17 12.81
N ARG A 82 -6.52 -4.47 11.76
CA ARG A 82 -6.04 -4.54 10.37
C ARG A 82 -5.55 -3.17 9.89
N LEU A 83 -6.34 -2.10 10.10
CA LEU A 83 -5.93 -0.72 9.83
C LEU A 83 -4.66 -0.32 10.57
N ARG A 84 -4.50 -0.71 11.84
CA ARG A 84 -3.28 -0.44 12.61
C ARG A 84 -2.06 -1.20 12.10
N ALA A 85 -2.25 -2.45 11.64
CA ALA A 85 -1.16 -3.21 11.03
C ALA A 85 -0.69 -2.54 9.74
N ILE A 86 -1.63 -2.12 8.89
CA ILE A 86 -1.33 -1.40 7.65
C ILE A 86 -0.70 -0.04 7.93
N GLU A 87 -1.17 0.69 8.95
CA GLU A 87 -0.52 1.93 9.39
C GLU A 87 0.95 1.73 9.71
N LYS A 88 1.28 0.72 10.54
CA LYS A 88 2.67 0.40 10.90
C LYS A 88 3.49 0.02 9.68
N THR A 89 2.92 -0.77 8.79
CA THR A 89 3.54 -1.13 7.51
C THR A 89 3.87 0.09 6.67
N LEU A 90 2.93 1.04 6.53
CA LEU A 90 3.16 2.29 5.81
C LEU A 90 4.23 3.15 6.49
N ASP A 91 4.26 3.21 7.82
CA ASP A 91 5.29 3.95 8.56
C ASP A 91 6.68 3.35 8.34
N HIS A 92 6.79 2.02 8.36
CA HIS A 92 8.02 1.32 8.00
C HIS A 92 8.42 1.57 6.54
N LEU A 93 7.47 1.53 5.61
CA LEU A 93 7.76 1.78 4.20
C LEU A 93 8.13 3.23 3.93
N ALA A 94 7.52 4.20 4.60
CA ALA A 94 7.87 5.60 4.49
C ALA A 94 9.31 5.84 4.96
N ALA A 95 9.68 5.28 6.11
CA ALA A 95 11.06 5.34 6.63
C ALA A 95 12.08 4.66 5.70
N ASN A 96 11.68 3.59 5.00
CA ASN A 96 12.55 2.88 4.05
C ASN A 96 12.48 3.45 2.61
N SER A 97 11.47 4.27 2.28
CA SER A 97 11.27 4.80 0.93
C SER A 97 12.35 5.81 0.53
N GLU A 98 12.92 6.53 1.50
CA GLU A 98 14.15 7.30 1.30
C GLU A 98 15.29 6.39 0.80
N ALA A 99 15.42 5.19 1.38
CA ALA A 99 16.40 4.22 0.92
C ALA A 99 16.04 3.61 -0.45
N MET A 100 14.76 3.44 -0.79
CA MET A 100 14.33 2.90 -2.10
C MET A 100 14.51 3.91 -3.25
N ILE A 101 14.32 5.21 -2.99
CA ILE A 101 14.62 6.28 -3.96
C ILE A 101 16.14 6.43 -4.14
N LEU A 102 16.93 6.28 -3.07
CA LEU A 102 18.40 6.32 -3.13
C LEU A 102 19.02 5.06 -3.75
N ALA A 103 18.38 3.89 -3.61
CA ALA A 103 18.86 2.62 -4.13
C ALA A 103 18.70 2.48 -5.66
N GLY A 104 18.06 3.46 -6.33
CA GLY A 104 18.07 3.64 -7.78
C GLY A 104 18.13 2.32 -8.53
N VAL A 105 17.12 1.45 -8.35
CA VAL A 105 17.04 0.17 -9.06
C VAL A 105 16.88 0.47 -10.54
N SER A 106 18.03 0.63 -11.18
CA SER A 106 18.21 0.65 -12.62
C SER A 106 17.90 -0.77 -13.11
N PRO A 107 17.00 -0.94 -14.08
CA PRO A 107 16.77 -2.25 -14.66
C PRO A 107 18.09 -2.67 -15.29
N ARG A 108 18.69 -3.75 -14.79
CA ARG A 108 19.85 -4.40 -15.37
C ARG A 108 19.44 -4.95 -16.74
N ILE A 109 19.50 -4.11 -17.78
CA ILE A 109 19.68 -4.56 -19.16
C ILE A 109 21.18 -4.49 -19.41
N THR A 110 21.88 -5.60 -19.19
CA THR A 110 23.12 -5.84 -19.92
C THR A 110 22.70 -6.36 -21.29
N PRO A 111 22.87 -5.60 -22.38
CA PRO A 111 22.72 -6.17 -23.69
C PRO A 111 23.82 -7.20 -23.88
N SER A 112 23.39 -8.39 -24.26
CA SER A 112 24.16 -9.44 -24.90
C SER A 112 25.25 -8.87 -25.81
N ALA A 113 26.50 -9.06 -25.41
CA ALA A 113 27.70 -8.98 -26.25
C ALA A 113 28.68 -10.01 -25.69
N ALA A 114 29.31 -10.88 -26.45
CA ALA A 114 29.24 -11.17 -27.87
C ALA A 114 29.68 -12.62 -28.06
N VAL A 115 29.13 -13.23 -29.10
CA VAL A 115 29.78 -14.31 -29.83
C VAL A 115 31.13 -13.79 -30.36
N SER A 116 32.18 -14.59 -30.15
CA SER A 116 33.29 -14.91 -31.07
C SER A 116 34.53 -15.31 -30.30
#